data_AF-A0A3M0YGG1-F1
#
_entry.id   AF-A0A3M0YGG1-F1
#
_cell.length_a   1.000
_cell.length_b   1.000
_cell.length_c   1.000
_cell.angle_alpha   90.00
_cell.angle_beta   90.00
_cell.angle_gamma   90.00
#
_symmetry.space_group_name_H-M   'P 1'
#
loop_
_entity.id
_entity.type
_entity.pdbx_description
1 polymer ?
#
loop_
_entity_poly.entity_id
_entity_poly.type
_entity_poly.pdbx_seq_one_letter_code
_entity_poly.pdbx_strand_id
1 'polypeptide(L)'
;MRILPTLAAALLLLGGQAAFGIPGGCPTEGATPLTIGPLNPQNGFPVWVQDSQGLALELCLDSTPPGSGLPPNCFFDPPIPGDPFSQQIGFGEEAFYWSADTSIATSRIDALLVMAVEAAFLNGPPINGEQFPFTRLRIRVDVPEPGIYTVTHPYGQEQFIVDAVGAGQEIRESFDIEFASSSTHQGRVGPLLVFDPLADAPLGFVGDGVTEHAVTGSPCGTNFFRIEAVGLDGTTPIDLDRGGNNVVENDLFIVTGKLFDGVLPAPLTVNRTTFARTNPGQVEVFATSASTASVEVQGGPNLNGPHLLAGDGAGHFFAS
;
A
#
# COMPACT_ATOMS: atom_id res chain seq x y z
N MET A 1 14.76 -16.98 39.00
CA MET A 1 15.92 -16.79 38.12
C MET A 1 15.38 -16.73 36.70
N ARG A 2 15.04 -15.53 36.21
CA ARG A 2 14.37 -15.31 34.92
C ARG A 2 15.44 -15.06 33.87
N ILE A 3 15.45 -15.89 32.84
CA ILE A 3 16.35 -15.79 31.69
C ILE A 3 15.73 -14.76 30.75
N LEU A 4 16.41 -13.63 30.53
CA LEU A 4 16.07 -12.67 29.47
C LEU A 4 16.45 -13.27 28.12
N PRO A 5 15.58 -13.23 27.08
CA PRO A 5 16.00 -13.50 25.72
C PRO A 5 16.73 -12.26 25.17
N THR A 6 17.93 -12.48 24.68
CA THR A 6 18.77 -11.51 23.97
C THR A 6 18.13 -11.16 22.62
N LEU A 7 17.81 -9.87 22.43
CA LEU A 7 17.53 -9.27 21.11
C LEU A 7 18.76 -9.45 20.22
N ALA A 8 18.62 -10.16 19.11
CA ALA A 8 19.56 -10.09 18.00
C ALA A 8 19.15 -8.91 17.11
N ALA A 9 19.86 -7.79 17.21
CA ALA A 9 19.75 -6.71 16.25
C ALA A 9 20.32 -7.19 14.91
N ALA A 10 19.47 -7.31 13.90
CA ALA A 10 19.93 -7.51 12.53
C ALA A 10 20.60 -6.22 12.05
N LEU A 11 21.91 -6.29 11.83
CA LEU A 11 22.71 -5.21 11.27
C LEU A 11 22.38 -5.11 9.77
N LEU A 12 21.56 -4.13 9.38
CA LEU A 12 21.43 -3.74 7.97
C LEU A 12 22.79 -3.21 7.49
N LEU A 13 23.44 -3.93 6.57
CA LEU A 13 24.51 -3.36 5.76
C LEU A 13 23.87 -2.37 4.76
N LEU A 14 23.84 -1.10 5.13
CA LEU A 14 23.62 0.01 4.20
C LEU A 14 24.88 0.16 3.33
N GLY A 15 24.90 -0.51 2.17
CA GLY A 15 25.75 -0.06 1.07
C GLY A 15 25.22 1.29 0.60
N GLY A 16 25.97 2.36 0.81
CA GLY A 16 25.56 3.69 0.36
C GLY A 16 25.56 3.74 -1.17
N GLN A 17 24.37 3.65 -1.77
CA GLN A 17 24.16 3.86 -3.21
C GLN A 17 23.98 5.37 -3.44
N ALA A 18 24.77 5.96 -4.32
CA ALA A 18 24.62 7.36 -4.72
C ALA A 18 23.81 7.41 -6.03
N ALA A 19 22.55 7.83 -5.94
CA ALA A 19 21.71 8.09 -7.11
C ALA A 19 22.15 9.41 -7.78
N PHE A 20 22.55 9.36 -9.04
CA PHE A 20 22.85 10.54 -9.86
C PHE A 20 21.80 10.66 -10.99
N GLY A 21 21.19 11.84 -11.16
CA GLY A 21 20.22 12.09 -12.23
C GLY A 21 20.87 12.36 -13.59
N ILE A 22 20.35 11.76 -14.66
CA ILE A 22 20.81 11.96 -16.05
C ILE A 22 20.05 13.12 -16.73
N PRO A 23 20.69 14.02 -17.51
CA PRO A 23 20.00 15.10 -18.23
C PRO A 23 19.09 14.57 -19.35
N GLY A 24 17.81 14.95 -19.33
CA GLY A 24 16.84 14.64 -20.39
C GLY A 24 15.93 13.42 -20.14
N GLY A 25 16.10 12.74 -19.01
CA GLY A 25 15.17 11.74 -18.49
C GLY A 25 14.23 12.28 -17.41
N CYS A 26 13.28 11.45 -16.97
CA CYS A 26 12.52 11.67 -15.73
C CYS A 26 13.51 11.95 -14.57
N PRO A 27 13.25 12.93 -13.67
CA PRO A 27 14.11 13.14 -12.51
C PRO A 27 14.16 11.89 -11.63
N THR A 28 15.17 11.78 -10.76
CA THR A 28 15.26 10.69 -9.76
C THR A 28 13.99 10.56 -8.92
N GLU A 29 13.29 11.67 -8.68
CA GLU A 29 11.98 11.74 -8.04
C GLU A 29 10.98 12.50 -8.91
N GLY A 30 10.27 11.79 -9.78
CA GLY A 30 9.17 12.33 -10.59
C GLY A 30 7.81 12.26 -9.90
N ALA A 31 7.71 11.58 -8.76
CA ALA A 31 6.46 11.39 -8.04
C ALA A 31 5.87 12.72 -7.55
N THR A 32 4.56 12.90 -7.75
CA THR A 32 3.81 14.05 -7.25
C THR A 32 3.08 13.73 -5.94
N PRO A 33 2.79 14.72 -5.07
CA PRO A 33 2.13 14.46 -3.80
C PRO A 33 0.76 13.78 -3.92
N LEU A 34 0.44 12.95 -2.93
CA LEU A 34 -0.91 12.44 -2.67
C LEU A 34 -1.60 13.35 -1.64
N THR A 35 -2.90 13.53 -1.77
CA THR A 35 -3.78 14.07 -0.74
C THR A 35 -4.39 12.90 0.03
N ILE A 36 -4.30 12.92 1.35
CA ILE A 36 -4.76 11.83 2.21
C ILE A 36 -6.06 12.24 2.92
N GLY A 37 -7.08 11.39 2.80
CA GLY A 37 -8.38 11.60 3.41
C GLY A 37 -8.39 11.53 4.93
N PRO A 38 -9.54 11.83 5.55
CA PRO A 38 -9.70 11.74 7.00
C PRO A 38 -9.56 10.30 7.50
N LEU A 39 -9.29 10.15 8.79
CA LEU A 39 -9.19 8.85 9.44
C LEU A 39 -10.55 8.15 9.45
N ASN A 40 -10.59 6.87 9.07
CA ASN A 40 -11.74 6.01 9.28
C ASN A 40 -11.73 5.52 10.75
N PRO A 41 -12.77 5.84 11.56
CA PRO A 41 -12.80 5.48 12.97
C PRO A 41 -12.95 3.97 13.22
N GLN A 42 -13.36 3.19 12.21
CA GLN A 42 -13.52 1.75 12.35
C GLN A 42 -12.20 0.99 12.25
N ASN A 43 -11.32 1.37 11.31
CA ASN A 43 -10.08 0.64 11.04
C ASN A 43 -8.80 1.41 11.41
N GLY A 44 -8.88 2.73 11.62
CA GLY A 44 -7.73 3.56 11.98
C GLY A 44 -6.83 3.92 10.80
N PHE A 45 -7.30 3.74 9.56
CA PHE A 45 -6.60 4.12 8.34
C PHE A 45 -7.37 5.24 7.60
N PRO A 46 -6.71 6.04 6.75
CA PRO A 46 -7.41 7.03 5.93
C PRO A 46 -8.54 6.43 5.08
N VAL A 47 -9.64 7.15 4.92
CA VAL A 47 -10.79 6.70 4.12
C VAL A 47 -10.42 6.56 2.65
N TRP A 48 -9.60 7.49 2.16
CA TRP A 48 -9.16 7.52 0.77
C TRP A 48 -7.76 8.12 0.66
N VAL A 49 -7.10 7.83 -0.46
CA VAL A 49 -5.91 8.53 -0.96
C VAL A 49 -6.23 9.08 -2.35
N GLN A 50 -5.81 10.29 -2.65
CA GLN A 50 -6.07 10.94 -3.92
C GLN A 50 -4.78 11.44 -4.52
N ASP A 51 -4.53 11.15 -5.80
CA ASP A 51 -3.34 11.65 -6.47
C ASP A 51 -3.49 13.08 -6.99
N SER A 52 -2.40 13.61 -7.54
CA SER A 52 -2.35 14.97 -8.09
C SER A 52 -3.21 15.18 -9.34
N GLN A 53 -3.69 14.11 -9.97
CA GLN A 53 -4.60 14.15 -11.13
C GLN A 53 -6.06 13.99 -10.71
N GLY A 54 -6.33 13.79 -9.42
CA GLY A 54 -7.66 13.73 -8.85
C GLY A 54 -8.25 12.32 -8.76
N LEU A 55 -7.51 11.27 -9.12
CA LEU A 55 -7.92 9.89 -8.91
C LEU A 55 -7.89 9.58 -7.41
N ALA A 56 -9.06 9.26 -6.84
CA ALA A 56 -9.20 8.90 -5.43
C ALA A 56 -9.52 7.41 -5.29
N LEU A 57 -8.77 6.72 -4.43
CA LEU A 57 -8.92 5.31 -4.12
C LEU A 57 -9.20 5.09 -2.63
N GLU A 58 -10.02 4.10 -2.32
CA GLU A 58 -10.27 3.62 -0.97
C GLU A 58 -9.54 2.31 -0.69
N LEU A 59 -9.52 1.86 0.58
CA LEU A 59 -8.98 0.54 0.89
C LEU A 59 -9.76 -0.53 0.14
N CYS A 60 -9.05 -1.33 -0.65
CA CYS A 60 -9.63 -2.40 -1.44
C CYS A 60 -9.86 -3.62 -0.53
N LEU A 61 -11.08 -3.78 -0.02
CA LEU A 61 -11.46 -4.86 0.89
C LEU A 61 -12.56 -5.77 0.31
N ASP A 62 -12.87 -5.62 -0.98
CA ASP A 62 -13.89 -6.40 -1.65
C ASP A 62 -13.39 -7.85 -1.82
N SER A 63 -13.90 -8.75 -0.99
CA SER A 63 -13.65 -10.18 -1.13
C SER A 63 -14.55 -10.79 -2.21
N THR A 64 -14.00 -11.68 -3.03
CA THR A 64 -14.84 -12.57 -3.83
C THR A 64 -15.39 -13.69 -2.95
N PRO A 65 -16.70 -14.02 -3.03
CA PRO A 65 -17.25 -15.12 -2.27
C PRO A 65 -16.51 -16.43 -2.58
N PRO A 66 -16.21 -17.26 -1.56
CA PRO A 66 -15.58 -18.56 -1.76
C PRO A 66 -16.35 -19.41 -2.78
N GLY A 67 -15.65 -19.92 -3.80
CA GLY A 67 -16.24 -20.77 -4.84
C GLY A 67 -16.87 -20.03 -6.03
N SER A 68 -16.75 -18.69 -6.10
CA SER A 68 -17.23 -17.90 -7.24
C SER A 68 -16.41 -18.09 -8.53
N GLY A 69 -15.16 -18.58 -8.42
CA GLY A 69 -14.27 -18.75 -9.56
C GLY A 69 -13.74 -17.44 -10.16
N LEU A 70 -14.01 -16.30 -9.52
CA LEU A 70 -13.49 -14.99 -9.89
C LEU A 70 -12.31 -14.62 -8.97
N PRO A 71 -11.18 -14.14 -9.52
CA PRO A 71 -10.12 -13.58 -8.69
C PRO A 71 -10.65 -12.36 -7.93
N PRO A 72 -10.27 -12.15 -6.67
CA PRO A 72 -10.62 -10.92 -5.96
C PRO A 72 -9.90 -9.75 -6.64
N ASN A 73 -10.64 -8.68 -6.95
CA ASN A 73 -10.08 -7.43 -7.47
C ASN A 73 -9.29 -6.64 -6.39
N CYS A 74 -9.19 -7.20 -5.19
CA CYS A 74 -8.51 -6.62 -4.04
C CYS A 74 -7.50 -7.61 -3.48
N PHE A 75 -6.32 -7.09 -3.16
CA PHE A 75 -5.26 -7.81 -2.49
C PHE A 75 -5.20 -7.32 -1.03
N PHE A 76 -5.45 -8.22 -0.08
CA PHE A 76 -5.34 -7.97 1.36
C PHE A 76 -5.27 -9.31 2.10
N ASP A 77 -4.69 -9.31 3.30
CA ASP A 77 -4.68 -10.48 4.16
C ASP A 77 -6.08 -10.77 4.70
N PRO A 78 -6.55 -12.03 4.71
CA PRO A 78 -7.85 -12.36 5.27
C PRO A 78 -7.90 -12.07 6.79
N PRO A 79 -9.09 -11.80 7.34
CA PRO A 79 -9.27 -11.66 8.79
C PRO A 79 -8.68 -12.84 9.56
N ILE A 80 -7.88 -12.55 10.60
CA ILE A 80 -7.23 -13.55 11.45
C ILE A 80 -8.29 -14.16 12.39
N PRO A 81 -8.57 -15.48 12.31
CA PRO A 81 -9.56 -16.10 13.19
C PRO A 81 -9.16 -16.01 14.66
N GLY A 82 -10.04 -15.42 15.47
CA GLY A 82 -9.82 -15.26 16.91
C GLY A 82 -9.15 -13.95 17.31
N ASP A 83 -8.78 -13.10 16.34
CA ASP A 83 -8.38 -11.72 16.59
C ASP A 83 -9.60 -10.79 16.44
N PRO A 84 -10.11 -10.18 17.53
CA PRO A 84 -11.31 -9.35 17.47
C PRO A 84 -11.15 -8.09 16.61
N PHE A 85 -9.95 -7.50 16.56
CA PHE A 85 -9.73 -6.27 15.81
C PHE A 85 -9.60 -6.57 14.31
N SER A 86 -8.83 -7.59 13.94
CA SER A 86 -8.76 -8.07 12.55
C SER A 86 -10.16 -8.46 12.01
N GLN A 87 -10.96 -9.15 12.81
CA GLN A 87 -12.34 -9.49 12.45
C GLN A 87 -13.26 -8.27 12.33
N GLN A 88 -13.05 -7.22 13.13
CA GLN A 88 -13.82 -5.97 13.06
C GLN A 88 -13.49 -5.14 11.81
N ILE A 89 -12.21 -5.07 11.43
CA ILE A 89 -11.75 -4.25 10.30
C ILE A 89 -11.89 -4.97 8.97
N GLY A 90 -12.01 -6.30 8.98
CA GLY A 90 -12.26 -7.11 7.78
C GLY A 90 -10.99 -7.54 7.04
N PHE A 91 -9.80 -7.36 7.61
CA PHE A 91 -8.53 -7.82 7.06
C PHE A 91 -7.50 -8.15 8.13
N GLY A 92 -6.45 -8.86 7.73
CA GLY A 92 -5.31 -9.28 8.53
C GLY A 92 -4.23 -8.21 8.61
N GLU A 93 -2.97 -8.61 8.42
CA GLU A 93 -1.80 -7.77 8.69
C GLU A 93 -1.61 -6.67 7.64
N GLU A 94 -1.98 -6.92 6.38
CA GLU A 94 -1.85 -5.96 5.28
C GLU A 94 -3.14 -5.81 4.45
N ALA A 95 -3.41 -4.58 4.00
CA ALA A 95 -4.41 -4.24 2.99
C ALA A 95 -3.88 -3.11 2.10
N PHE A 96 -4.48 -2.92 0.92
CA PHE A 96 -3.94 -2.03 -0.10
C PHE A 96 -5.02 -1.04 -0.57
N TYR A 97 -4.65 0.24 -0.65
CA TYR A 97 -5.41 1.22 -1.43
C TYR A 97 -5.13 1.03 -2.92
N TRP A 98 -3.87 0.68 -3.23
CA TRP A 98 -3.38 0.51 -4.58
C TRP A 98 -2.08 -0.31 -4.58
N SER A 99 -1.90 -1.15 -5.59
CA SER A 99 -0.59 -1.67 -5.96
C SER A 99 -0.45 -1.76 -7.48
N ALA A 100 0.78 -1.58 -7.95
CA ALA A 100 1.19 -1.94 -9.29
C ALA A 100 2.58 -2.58 -9.25
N ASP A 101 2.67 -3.80 -9.75
CA ASP A 101 3.91 -4.56 -9.81
C ASP A 101 4.19 -5.06 -11.22
N THR A 102 5.48 -5.21 -11.51
CA THR A 102 5.97 -5.75 -12.78
C THR A 102 7.32 -6.41 -12.55
N SER A 103 7.68 -7.33 -13.43
CA SER A 103 8.95 -8.02 -13.39
C SER A 103 9.61 -8.09 -14.77
N ILE A 104 10.94 -8.23 -14.77
CA ILE A 104 11.72 -8.54 -15.97
C ILE A 104 12.53 -9.78 -15.65
N ALA A 105 12.27 -10.86 -16.37
CA ALA A 105 13.06 -12.08 -16.29
C ALA A 105 13.68 -12.39 -17.66
N THR A 106 15.00 -12.45 -17.72
CA THR A 106 15.74 -12.91 -18.90
C THR A 106 16.61 -14.11 -18.53
N SER A 107 17.44 -14.57 -19.48
CA SER A 107 18.44 -15.61 -19.21
C SER A 107 19.62 -15.15 -18.33
N ARG A 108 19.70 -13.86 -17.99
CA ARG A 108 20.79 -13.27 -17.19
C ARG A 108 20.34 -12.34 -16.06
N ILE A 109 19.10 -11.88 -16.05
CA ILE A 109 18.56 -10.94 -15.05
C ILE A 109 17.23 -11.46 -14.51
N ASP A 110 16.99 -11.21 -13.22
CA ASP A 110 15.67 -11.33 -12.59
C ASP A 110 15.41 -10.04 -11.80
N ALA A 111 14.35 -9.32 -12.15
CA ALA A 111 14.06 -8.01 -11.61
C ALA A 111 12.59 -7.88 -11.23
N LEU A 112 12.34 -7.25 -10.09
CA LEU A 112 11.02 -6.98 -9.57
C LEU A 112 10.92 -5.51 -9.16
N LEU A 113 9.86 -4.86 -9.65
CA LEU A 113 9.40 -3.55 -9.21
C LEU A 113 8.05 -3.72 -8.51
N VAL A 114 7.96 -3.25 -7.25
CA VAL A 114 6.69 -3.17 -6.51
C VAL A 114 6.44 -1.73 -6.12
N MET A 115 5.27 -1.22 -6.47
CA MET A 115 4.80 0.10 -6.10
C MET A 115 3.44 -0.05 -5.41
N ALA A 116 3.24 0.62 -4.27
CA ALA A 116 1.99 0.47 -3.53
C ALA A 116 1.65 1.67 -2.65
N VAL A 117 0.38 1.72 -2.27
CA VAL A 117 -0.13 2.52 -1.16
C VAL A 117 -0.82 1.55 -0.20
N GLU A 118 -0.21 1.33 0.95
CA GLU A 118 -0.48 0.21 1.85
C GLU A 118 -1.07 0.68 3.18
N ALA A 119 -1.86 -0.19 3.79
CA ALA A 119 -2.29 -0.16 5.17
C ALA A 119 -1.76 -1.40 5.86
N ALA A 120 -0.83 -1.23 6.80
CA ALA A 120 -0.27 -2.32 7.59
C ALA A 120 -0.16 -1.94 9.07
N PHE A 121 0.43 -2.84 9.86
CA PHE A 121 0.70 -2.64 11.28
C PHE A 121 2.19 -2.78 11.60
N LEU A 122 2.69 -2.03 12.59
CA LEU A 122 4.12 -1.98 12.91
C LEU A 122 4.73 -3.32 13.38
N ASN A 123 3.97 -4.18 14.06
CA ASN A 123 4.50 -5.36 14.76
C ASN A 123 3.81 -6.68 14.41
N GLY A 124 3.22 -6.79 13.21
CA GLY A 124 2.54 -8.00 12.73
C GLY A 124 1.03 -7.95 12.93
N PRO A 125 0.42 -8.79 13.79
CA PRO A 125 -1.04 -8.88 13.92
C PRO A 125 -1.72 -7.53 14.17
N PRO A 126 -2.96 -7.32 13.65
CA PRO A 126 -3.67 -6.06 13.80
C PRO A 126 -3.87 -5.64 15.25
N ILE A 127 -3.26 -4.50 15.63
CA ILE A 127 -3.46 -3.86 16.93
C ILE A 127 -3.92 -2.43 16.69
N ASN A 128 -5.05 -2.06 17.28
CA ASN A 128 -5.55 -0.70 17.21
C ASN A 128 -4.57 0.26 17.90
N GLY A 129 -4.10 1.27 17.17
CA GLY A 129 -3.05 2.20 17.59
C GLY A 129 -1.67 1.88 17.01
N GLU A 130 -1.51 0.76 16.29
CA GLU A 130 -0.27 0.39 15.60
C GLU A 130 -0.37 0.49 14.07
N GLN A 131 -1.41 1.17 13.56
CA GLN A 131 -1.58 1.42 12.13
C GLN A 131 -0.37 2.19 11.57
N PHE A 132 0.13 1.70 10.44
CA PHE A 132 1.24 2.26 9.70
C PHE A 132 0.87 2.28 8.21
N PRO A 133 0.15 3.31 7.73
CA PRO A 133 -0.09 3.46 6.31
C PRO A 133 1.10 4.15 5.64
N PHE A 134 1.51 3.62 4.48
CA PHE A 134 2.70 4.11 3.79
C PHE A 134 2.60 3.93 2.28
N THR A 135 3.39 4.71 1.56
CA THR A 135 3.68 4.45 0.14
C THR A 135 4.94 3.61 0.03
N ARG A 136 4.95 2.62 -0.87
CA ARG A 136 6.11 1.78 -1.18
C ARG A 136 6.58 1.98 -2.60
N LEU A 137 7.89 2.11 -2.76
CA LEU A 137 8.59 1.81 -4.01
C LEU A 137 9.73 0.84 -3.69
N ARG A 138 9.72 -0.33 -4.32
CA ARG A 138 10.70 -1.39 -4.07
C ARG A 138 11.29 -1.89 -5.38
N ILE A 139 12.61 -1.97 -5.41
CA ILE A 139 13.39 -2.49 -6.52
C ILE A 139 14.22 -3.66 -6.01
N ARG A 140 14.11 -4.80 -6.69
CA ARG A 140 14.96 -5.97 -6.49
C ARG A 140 15.52 -6.38 -7.84
N VAL A 141 16.83 -6.53 -7.96
CA VAL A 141 17.46 -6.99 -9.20
C VAL A 141 18.62 -7.92 -8.88
N ASP A 142 18.58 -9.10 -9.50
CA ASP A 142 19.69 -10.04 -9.62
C ASP A 142 20.43 -9.69 -10.91
N VAL A 143 21.70 -9.28 -10.81
CA VAL A 143 22.46 -8.78 -11.96
C VAL A 143 23.56 -9.76 -12.41
N PRO A 144 23.92 -9.80 -13.71
CA PRO A 144 24.82 -10.83 -14.22
C PRO A 144 26.30 -10.64 -13.87
N GLU A 145 26.74 -9.39 -13.71
CA GLU A 145 28.15 -9.04 -13.46
C GLU A 145 28.29 -7.61 -12.86
N PRO A 146 29.46 -7.23 -12.30
CA PRO A 146 29.69 -5.88 -11.81
C PRO A 146 29.50 -4.81 -12.89
N GLY A 147 28.87 -3.69 -12.54
CA GLY A 147 28.50 -2.66 -13.50
C GLY A 147 27.71 -1.51 -12.91
N ILE A 148 27.32 -0.60 -13.78
CA ILE A 148 26.42 0.52 -13.49
C ILE A 148 25.08 0.19 -14.13
N TYR A 149 24.06 0.08 -13.30
CA TYR A 149 22.70 -0.29 -13.69
C TYR A 149 21.79 0.91 -13.50
N THR A 150 21.21 1.39 -14.60
CA THR A 150 20.22 2.45 -14.61
C THR A 150 18.84 1.82 -14.68
N VAL A 151 18.06 2.01 -13.63
CA VAL A 151 16.68 1.53 -13.50
C VAL A 151 15.73 2.68 -13.76
N THR A 152 14.89 2.57 -14.78
CA THR A 152 13.80 3.53 -15.04
C THR A 152 12.47 2.89 -14.70
N HIS A 153 11.63 3.61 -13.98
CA HIS A 153 10.31 3.18 -13.55
C HIS A 153 9.29 4.30 -13.76
N PRO A 154 7.98 4.07 -13.50
CA PRO A 154 6.94 5.05 -13.76
C PRO A 154 7.08 6.40 -13.05
N TYR A 155 7.89 6.49 -12.00
CA TYR A 155 8.01 7.69 -11.17
C TYR A 155 9.42 8.27 -11.13
N GLY A 156 10.37 7.73 -11.90
CA GLY A 156 11.76 8.12 -11.72
C GLY A 156 12.76 7.27 -12.45
N GLN A 157 14.02 7.57 -12.16
CA GLN A 157 15.16 6.78 -12.55
C GLN A 157 16.16 6.71 -11.39
N GLU A 158 16.67 5.51 -11.16
CA GLU A 158 17.72 5.22 -10.18
C GLU A 158 18.96 4.70 -10.88
N GLN A 159 20.13 5.00 -10.33
CA GLN A 159 21.39 4.43 -10.80
C GLN A 159 22.08 3.71 -9.66
N PHE A 160 22.46 2.45 -9.92
CA PHE A 160 23.11 1.56 -8.97
C PHE A 160 24.50 1.21 -9.48
N ILE A 161 25.50 1.28 -8.59
CA ILE A 161 26.85 0.81 -8.88
C ILE A 161 27.01 -0.51 -8.14
N VAL A 162 27.18 -1.59 -8.90
CA VAL A 162 27.37 -2.94 -8.38
C VAL A 162 28.83 -3.33 -8.57
N ASP A 163 29.60 -3.37 -7.49
CA ASP A 163 31.03 -3.70 -7.52
C ASP A 163 31.31 -5.22 -7.51
N ALA A 164 30.34 -6.02 -7.11
CA ALA A 164 30.45 -7.48 -7.01
C ALA A 164 29.08 -8.15 -7.13
N VAL A 165 29.05 -9.35 -7.69
CA VAL A 165 27.85 -10.22 -7.79
C VAL A 165 28.01 -11.42 -6.86
N GLY A 166 26.92 -11.82 -6.22
CA GLY A 166 26.91 -12.84 -5.17
C GLY A 166 25.75 -13.81 -5.31
N ALA A 167 24.96 -13.93 -4.24
CA ALA A 167 23.86 -14.90 -4.15
C ALA A 167 22.52 -14.39 -4.71
N GLY A 168 22.53 -13.24 -5.41
CA GLY A 168 21.34 -12.56 -5.92
C GLY A 168 20.95 -11.34 -5.09
N GLN A 169 20.03 -10.55 -5.66
CA GLN A 169 19.52 -9.27 -5.19
C GLN A 169 20.62 -8.27 -4.88
N GLU A 170 21.60 -8.14 -5.78
CA GLU A 170 22.66 -7.14 -5.71
C GLU A 170 22.08 -5.71 -5.63
N ILE A 171 20.93 -5.48 -6.27
CA ILE A 171 20.14 -4.26 -6.09
C ILE A 171 18.95 -4.60 -5.19
N ARG A 172 18.87 -3.92 -4.04
CA ARG A 172 17.85 -4.14 -3.02
C ARG A 172 17.43 -2.84 -2.34
N GLU A 173 16.61 -2.06 -3.02
CA GLU A 173 16.07 -0.81 -2.47
C GLU A 173 14.60 -0.91 -2.09
N SER A 174 14.21 -0.26 -0.98
CA SER A 174 12.81 -0.13 -0.57
C SER A 174 12.62 1.23 0.09
N PHE A 175 11.65 1.99 -0.40
CA PHE A 175 11.25 3.28 0.14
C PHE A 175 9.84 3.12 0.67
N ASP A 176 9.74 2.86 1.97
CA ASP A 176 8.48 2.72 2.68
C ASP A 176 8.28 4.01 3.50
N ILE A 177 7.45 4.93 2.98
CA ILE A 177 7.28 6.28 3.53
C ILE A 177 5.88 6.42 4.11
N GLU A 178 5.82 6.52 5.43
CA GLU A 178 4.60 6.67 6.21
C GLU A 178 3.86 7.97 5.90
N PHE A 179 2.53 7.95 5.99
CA PHE A 179 1.69 9.14 5.93
C PHE A 179 0.63 9.19 7.02
N ALA A 180 0.14 10.40 7.30
CA ALA A 180 -0.95 10.62 8.26
C ALA A 180 -2.27 10.91 7.54
N SER A 181 -3.39 10.62 8.19
CA SER A 181 -4.72 11.08 7.74
C SER A 181 -4.80 12.60 7.65
N SER A 182 -5.65 13.12 6.77
CA SER A 182 -5.89 14.56 6.59
C SER A 182 -4.62 15.35 6.30
N SER A 183 -3.73 14.80 5.49
CA SER A 183 -2.41 15.37 5.19
C SER A 183 -2.13 15.41 3.70
N THR A 184 -1.09 16.16 3.31
CA THR A 184 -0.46 16.03 2.00
C THR A 184 0.78 15.17 2.18
N HIS A 185 0.89 14.11 1.39
CA HIS A 185 1.97 13.13 1.46
C HIS A 185 2.86 13.21 0.23
N GLN A 186 4.16 13.43 0.43
CA GLN A 186 5.15 13.28 -0.63
C GLN A 186 5.86 11.94 -0.46
N GLY A 187 5.44 10.95 -1.24
CA GLY A 187 6.12 9.67 -1.38
C GLY A 187 7.03 9.63 -2.61
N ARG A 188 7.34 8.40 -3.04
CA ARG A 188 8.04 8.09 -4.31
C ARG A 188 7.13 7.47 -5.38
N VAL A 189 5.82 7.47 -5.13
CA VAL A 189 4.79 6.97 -6.05
C VAL A 189 3.66 8.00 -6.17
N GLY A 190 3.07 8.13 -7.35
CA GLY A 190 2.01 9.08 -7.65
C GLY A 190 2.34 9.95 -8.87
N PRO A 191 1.41 10.20 -9.82
CA PRO A 191 0.02 9.74 -9.86
C PRO A 191 -0.14 8.22 -9.93
N LEU A 192 -1.27 7.67 -9.49
CA LEU A 192 -1.43 6.22 -9.36
C LEU A 192 -1.70 5.61 -10.75
N LEU A 193 -1.00 4.52 -11.09
CA LEU A 193 -1.16 3.88 -12.40
C LEU A 193 -2.52 3.19 -12.50
N VAL A 194 -3.08 3.24 -13.69
CA VAL A 194 -4.33 2.59 -14.06
C VAL A 194 -4.15 1.81 -15.35
N PHE A 195 -5.00 0.80 -15.61
CA PHE A 195 -5.05 0.13 -16.91
C PHE A 195 -5.23 1.15 -18.05
N ASP A 196 -4.56 0.91 -19.18
CA ASP A 196 -4.71 1.70 -20.40
C ASP A 196 -5.24 0.83 -21.56
N PRO A 197 -6.49 0.99 -22.00
CA PRO A 197 -7.51 1.92 -21.47
C PRO A 197 -8.12 1.45 -20.14
N LEU A 198 -8.55 2.40 -19.29
CA LEU A 198 -9.21 2.11 -18.01
C LEU A 198 -10.49 1.26 -18.16
N ALA A 199 -11.11 1.28 -19.34
CA ALA A 199 -12.31 0.50 -19.64
C ALA A 199 -12.09 -1.03 -19.58
N ASP A 200 -10.83 -1.48 -19.61
CA ASP A 200 -10.49 -2.91 -19.49
C ASP A 200 -10.47 -3.37 -18.02
N ALA A 201 -10.43 -2.43 -17.06
CA ALA A 201 -10.55 -2.75 -15.64
C ALA A 201 -12.02 -3.02 -15.25
N PRO A 202 -12.27 -3.88 -14.23
CA PRO A 202 -13.61 -4.06 -13.68
C PRO A 202 -14.22 -2.74 -13.20
N LEU A 203 -15.54 -2.59 -13.34
CA LEU A 203 -16.24 -1.39 -12.88
C LEU A 203 -15.97 -1.13 -11.39
N GLY A 204 -15.52 0.10 -11.08
CA GLY A 204 -15.15 0.49 -9.73
C GLY A 204 -13.67 0.30 -9.39
N PHE A 205 -12.85 -0.19 -10.31
CA PHE A 205 -11.44 -0.49 -10.08
C PHE A 205 -10.53 0.15 -11.14
N VAL A 206 -9.25 0.25 -10.82
CA VAL A 206 -8.21 0.74 -11.75
C VAL A 206 -7.37 -0.37 -12.40
N GLY A 207 -7.61 -1.61 -11.98
CA GLY A 207 -7.06 -2.85 -12.50
C GLY A 207 -7.75 -4.05 -11.85
N ASP A 208 -7.43 -5.27 -12.28
CA ASP A 208 -8.07 -6.50 -11.80
C ASP A 208 -7.23 -7.29 -10.78
N GLY A 209 -6.03 -6.82 -10.45
CA GLY A 209 -5.12 -7.44 -9.49
C GLY A 209 -4.48 -8.75 -9.95
N VAL A 210 -4.68 -9.19 -11.21
CA VAL A 210 -4.16 -10.48 -11.70
C VAL A 210 -3.64 -10.48 -13.13
N THR A 211 -4.13 -9.59 -14.00
CA THR A 211 -3.75 -9.56 -15.41
C THR A 211 -2.61 -8.59 -15.63
N GLU A 212 -1.55 -9.06 -16.27
CA GLU A 212 -0.52 -8.19 -16.85
C GLU A 212 -1.14 -7.31 -17.94
N HIS A 213 -1.14 -6.00 -17.72
CA HIS A 213 -1.81 -5.04 -18.59
C HIS A 213 -0.96 -3.78 -18.80
N ALA A 214 -1.10 -3.15 -19.97
CA ALA A 214 -0.51 -1.83 -20.21
C ALA A 214 -1.13 -0.80 -19.27
N VAL A 215 -0.35 0.21 -18.87
CA VAL A 215 -0.78 1.21 -17.90
C VAL A 215 -0.55 2.64 -18.38
N THR A 216 -1.25 3.57 -17.74
CA THR A 216 -1.02 5.01 -17.85
C THR A 216 -1.02 5.67 -16.48
N GLY A 217 -0.59 6.93 -16.41
CA GLY A 217 -0.54 7.72 -15.17
C GLY A 217 0.86 8.14 -14.74
N SER A 218 1.92 7.65 -15.37
CA SER A 218 3.29 8.11 -15.08
C SER A 218 3.40 9.64 -15.27
N PRO A 219 3.89 10.40 -14.26
CA PRO A 219 4.14 11.83 -14.39
C PRO A 219 5.31 12.14 -15.34
N CYS A 220 6.06 11.11 -15.73
CA CYS A 220 7.23 11.19 -16.58
C CYS A 220 7.04 10.60 -17.98
N GLY A 221 5.84 10.07 -18.27
CA GLY A 221 5.58 9.34 -19.51
C GLY A 221 6.32 8.00 -19.60
N THR A 222 6.84 7.48 -18.48
CA THR A 222 7.57 6.21 -18.39
C THR A 222 6.67 5.09 -17.90
N ASN A 223 5.60 4.75 -18.63
CA ASN A 223 4.68 3.67 -18.25
C ASN A 223 5.27 2.25 -18.44
N PHE A 224 6.53 2.06 -18.02
CA PHE A 224 7.30 0.83 -18.15
C PHE A 224 8.33 0.74 -17.02
N PHE A 225 8.86 -0.47 -16.82
CA PHE A 225 10.05 -0.75 -16.03
C PHE A 225 11.18 -1.12 -16.98
N ARG A 226 12.32 -0.42 -16.90
CA ARG A 226 13.49 -0.65 -17.77
C ARG A 226 14.77 -0.73 -16.94
N ILE A 227 15.67 -1.61 -17.38
CA ILE A 227 17.04 -1.70 -16.86
C ILE A 227 18.01 -1.54 -18.02
N GLU A 228 18.93 -0.59 -17.89
CA GLU A 228 20.04 -0.35 -18.80
C GLU A 228 21.36 -0.56 -18.06
N ALA A 229 22.33 -1.24 -18.66
CA ALA A 229 23.58 -1.58 -17.97
C ALA A 229 24.84 -1.30 -18.79
N VAL A 230 25.86 -0.77 -18.11
CA VAL A 230 27.22 -0.61 -18.64
C VAL A 230 28.23 -1.08 -17.60
N GLY A 231 29.45 -1.41 -18.03
CA GLY A 231 30.56 -1.77 -17.15
C GLY A 231 30.95 -0.61 -16.23
N LEU A 232 31.78 -0.91 -15.23
CA LEU A 232 32.30 0.10 -14.28
C LEU A 232 33.19 1.17 -14.97
N ASP A 233 33.54 0.99 -16.24
CA ASP A 233 34.15 2.01 -17.08
C ASP A 233 33.15 3.08 -17.57
N GLY A 234 31.86 2.92 -17.26
CA GLY A 234 30.77 3.81 -17.61
C GLY A 234 30.35 3.78 -19.08
N THR A 235 30.89 2.89 -19.89
CA THR A 235 30.67 2.93 -21.36
C THR A 235 30.51 1.58 -22.04
N THR A 236 31.13 0.51 -21.53
CA THR A 236 31.04 -0.83 -22.14
C THR A 236 29.66 -1.44 -21.88
N PRO A 237 28.83 -1.73 -22.90
CA PRO A 237 27.51 -2.33 -22.68
C PRO A 237 27.61 -3.71 -22.00
N ILE A 238 26.80 -3.96 -20.96
CA ILE A 238 26.66 -5.28 -20.35
C ILE A 238 25.49 -6.01 -21.02
N ASP A 239 25.73 -7.22 -21.51
CA ASP A 239 24.66 -8.06 -22.09
C ASP A 239 23.71 -8.55 -21.00
N LEU A 240 22.44 -8.15 -21.07
CA LEU A 240 21.40 -8.43 -20.09
C LEU A 240 20.51 -9.63 -20.46
N ASP A 241 20.63 -10.20 -21.66
CA ASP A 241 19.70 -11.22 -22.15
C ASP A 241 20.34 -12.39 -22.93
N ARG A 242 21.66 -12.38 -23.14
CA ARG A 242 22.43 -13.27 -24.06
C ARG A 242 22.17 -13.02 -25.54
N GLY A 243 21.43 -11.97 -25.87
CA GLY A 243 21.23 -11.44 -27.22
C GLY A 243 22.17 -10.28 -27.55
N GLY A 244 22.97 -9.83 -26.58
CA GLY A 244 23.83 -8.64 -26.72
C GLY A 244 23.10 -7.33 -26.43
N ASN A 245 21.87 -7.38 -25.91
CA ASN A 245 21.12 -6.19 -25.52
C ASN A 245 21.54 -5.75 -24.12
N ASN A 246 21.93 -4.49 -23.98
CA ASN A 246 22.24 -3.90 -22.67
C ASN A 246 21.06 -3.15 -22.05
N VAL A 247 19.87 -3.37 -22.61
CA VAL A 247 18.61 -2.77 -22.23
C VAL A 247 17.54 -3.84 -22.24
N VAL A 248 16.77 -3.95 -21.16
CA VAL A 248 15.61 -4.83 -21.02
C VAL A 248 14.46 -4.03 -20.41
N GLU A 249 13.23 -4.28 -20.85
CA GLU A 249 12.06 -3.49 -20.48
C GLU A 249 10.79 -4.36 -20.43
N ASN A 250 9.88 -4.02 -19.52
CA ASN A 250 8.51 -4.53 -19.49
C ASN A 250 7.54 -3.36 -19.28
N ASP A 251 6.49 -3.28 -20.09
CA ASP A 251 5.45 -2.24 -20.05
C ASP A 251 4.11 -2.76 -19.53
N LEU A 252 4.06 -4.03 -19.11
CA LEU A 252 2.88 -4.64 -18.50
C LEU A 252 3.03 -4.69 -16.98
N PHE A 253 1.94 -4.37 -16.29
CA PHE A 253 1.84 -4.36 -14.83
C PHE A 253 0.61 -5.13 -14.39
N ILE A 254 0.70 -5.78 -13.23
CA ILE A 254 -0.48 -6.21 -12.47
C ILE A 254 -0.88 -5.03 -11.58
N VAL A 255 -2.12 -4.56 -11.71
CA VAL A 255 -2.62 -3.37 -11.00
C VAL A 255 -3.86 -3.73 -10.19
N THR A 256 -3.91 -3.30 -8.93
CA THR A 256 -5.10 -3.36 -8.08
C THR A 256 -5.38 -1.99 -7.47
N GLY A 257 -6.66 -1.70 -7.23
CA GLY A 257 -7.08 -0.49 -6.53
C GLY A 257 -8.55 -0.21 -6.78
N LYS A 258 -9.25 0.21 -5.72
CA LYS A 258 -10.69 0.47 -5.76
C LYS A 258 -10.96 1.96 -5.75
N LEU A 259 -11.76 2.42 -6.72
CA LEU A 259 -12.21 3.80 -6.81
C LEU A 259 -12.98 4.17 -5.54
N PHE A 260 -12.64 5.32 -4.95
CA PHE A 260 -13.40 5.87 -3.84
C PHE A 260 -14.79 6.28 -4.32
N ASP A 261 -15.83 5.79 -3.63
CA ASP A 261 -17.23 6.01 -4.01
C ASP A 261 -17.79 7.40 -3.61
N GLY A 262 -16.97 8.21 -2.93
CA GLY A 262 -17.35 9.54 -2.44
C GLY A 262 -18.07 9.52 -1.09
N VAL A 263 -18.29 8.36 -0.50
CA VAL A 263 -18.97 8.20 0.79
C VAL A 263 -17.96 8.28 1.92
N LEU A 264 -18.04 9.35 2.70
CA LEU A 264 -17.27 9.47 3.93
C LEU A 264 -18.02 8.78 5.08
N PRO A 265 -17.31 8.06 5.99
CA PRO A 265 -17.90 7.63 7.25
C PRO A 265 -18.52 8.83 7.97
N ALA A 266 -19.72 8.64 8.51
CA ALA A 266 -20.33 9.66 9.34
C ALA A 266 -19.37 9.99 10.51
N PRO A 267 -19.09 11.28 10.78
CA PRO A 267 -18.21 11.64 11.88
C PRO A 267 -18.75 11.02 13.17
N LEU A 268 -17.91 10.37 13.97
CA LEU A 268 -18.34 9.77 15.23
C LEU A 268 -17.43 10.25 16.36
N THR A 269 -18.02 10.90 17.35
CA THR A 269 -17.34 11.27 18.60
C THR A 269 -17.99 10.52 19.74
N VAL A 270 -17.24 9.68 20.43
CA VAL A 270 -17.71 9.05 21.67
C VAL A 270 -17.56 10.06 22.80
N ASN A 271 -18.65 10.70 23.21
CA ASN A 271 -18.62 11.72 24.26
C ASN A 271 -18.41 11.10 25.65
N ARG A 272 -19.05 9.94 25.90
CA ARG A 272 -18.98 9.25 27.19
C ARG A 272 -19.29 7.77 27.02
N THR A 273 -18.48 6.93 27.65
CA THR A 273 -18.80 5.52 27.92
C THR A 273 -18.67 5.26 29.41
N THR A 274 -19.76 4.92 30.06
CA THR A 274 -19.81 4.64 31.50
C THR A 274 -20.42 3.27 31.73
N PHE A 275 -19.79 2.45 32.57
CA PHE A 275 -20.30 1.12 32.89
C PHE A 275 -20.47 0.95 34.40
N ALA A 276 -21.51 0.20 34.79
CA ALA A 276 -21.75 -0.23 36.16
C ALA A 276 -21.75 -1.76 36.21
N ARG A 277 -20.92 -2.33 37.11
CA ARG A 277 -20.86 -3.78 37.37
C ARG A 277 -21.75 -4.16 38.56
N THR A 278 -23.00 -3.71 38.51
CA THR A 278 -24.04 -4.09 39.46
C THR A 278 -24.77 -5.34 38.96
N ASN A 279 -25.72 -5.89 39.73
CA ASN A 279 -26.65 -6.90 39.23
C ASN A 279 -28.06 -6.28 39.16
N PRO A 280 -28.57 -5.92 37.96
CA PRO A 280 -27.95 -6.11 36.63
C PRO A 280 -26.83 -5.11 36.34
N GLY A 281 -25.93 -5.47 35.42
CA GLY A 281 -24.90 -4.57 34.89
C GLY A 281 -25.49 -3.59 33.88
N GLN A 282 -24.83 -2.46 33.65
CA GLN A 282 -25.31 -1.40 32.76
C GLN A 282 -24.15 -0.78 31.98
N VAL A 283 -24.39 -0.39 30.72
CA VAL A 283 -23.44 0.36 29.89
C VAL A 283 -24.18 1.55 29.28
N GLU A 284 -23.79 2.75 29.66
CA GLU A 284 -24.28 3.98 29.06
C GLU A 284 -23.27 4.53 28.04
N VAL A 285 -23.74 4.83 26.84
CA VAL A 285 -22.94 5.42 25.78
C VAL A 285 -23.61 6.68 25.27
N PHE A 286 -22.84 7.76 25.20
CA PHE A 286 -23.22 9.01 24.55
C PHE A 286 -22.25 9.24 23.40
N ALA A 287 -22.80 9.48 22.22
CA ALA A 287 -22.03 9.79 21.03
C ALA A 287 -22.62 10.96 20.25
N THR A 288 -21.77 11.67 19.51
CA THR A 288 -22.17 12.68 18.54
C THR A 288 -21.83 12.15 17.15
N SER A 289 -22.79 12.23 16.22
CA SER A 289 -22.56 11.92 14.81
C SER A 289 -23.39 12.84 13.90
N ALA A 290 -23.38 12.59 12.58
CA ALA A 290 -24.31 13.25 11.67
C ALA A 290 -25.75 12.99 12.12
N SER A 291 -26.64 13.97 11.96
CA SER A 291 -28.04 13.86 12.41
C SER A 291 -28.82 12.73 11.73
N THR A 292 -28.35 12.24 10.58
CA THR A 292 -28.93 11.12 9.82
C THR A 292 -28.16 9.82 10.00
N ALA A 293 -27.14 9.77 10.86
CA ALA A 293 -26.35 8.57 11.07
C ALA A 293 -27.15 7.49 11.83
N SER A 294 -26.79 6.23 11.57
CA SER A 294 -27.14 5.09 12.44
C SER A 294 -25.91 4.77 13.28
N VAL A 295 -26.02 4.83 14.60
CA VAL A 295 -24.90 4.63 15.52
C VAL A 295 -25.16 3.39 16.37
N GLU A 296 -24.17 2.50 16.44
CA GLU A 296 -24.24 1.27 17.22
C GLU A 296 -23.05 1.19 18.20
N VAL A 297 -23.29 0.60 19.37
CA VAL A 297 -22.23 0.17 20.30
C VAL A 297 -22.19 -1.35 20.36
N GLN A 298 -21.00 -1.91 20.30
CA GLN A 298 -20.72 -3.32 20.57
C GLN A 298 -19.61 -3.42 21.61
N GLY A 299 -19.60 -4.50 22.39
CA GLY A 299 -18.55 -4.74 23.37
C GLY A 299 -18.11 -6.19 23.43
N GLY A 300 -17.32 -6.49 24.47
CA GLY A 300 -16.91 -7.87 24.75
C GLY A 300 -18.07 -8.76 25.22
N PRO A 301 -17.79 -9.97 25.76
CA PRO A 301 -18.80 -11.00 26.04
C PRO A 301 -20.00 -10.58 26.93
N ASN A 302 -19.90 -9.45 27.62
CA ASN A 302 -20.92 -8.91 28.52
C ASN A 302 -21.78 -7.78 27.88
N LEU A 303 -21.53 -7.41 26.62
CA LEU A 303 -22.32 -6.47 25.81
C LEU A 303 -22.40 -7.04 24.38
N ASN A 304 -23.18 -8.12 24.25
CA ASN A 304 -23.17 -8.96 23.06
C ASN A 304 -23.99 -8.35 21.91
N GLY A 305 -23.29 -8.15 20.79
CA GLY A 305 -23.88 -7.70 19.53
C GLY A 305 -23.94 -6.18 19.40
N PRO A 306 -24.33 -5.70 18.20
CA PRO A 306 -24.56 -4.28 17.98
C PRO A 306 -25.84 -3.83 18.69
N HIS A 307 -25.71 -2.78 19.50
CA HIS A 307 -26.81 -2.08 20.14
C HIS A 307 -26.96 -0.70 19.50
N LEU A 308 -28.07 -0.47 18.81
CA LEU A 308 -28.39 0.84 18.24
C LEU A 308 -28.57 1.88 19.34
N LEU A 309 -27.92 3.04 19.18
CA LEU A 309 -28.14 4.21 19.99
C LEU A 309 -29.35 4.98 19.47
N ALA A 310 -30.19 5.47 20.38
CA ALA A 310 -31.29 6.37 20.06
C ALA A 310 -30.74 7.74 19.69
N GLY A 311 -31.02 8.20 18.48
CA GLY A 311 -30.68 9.55 18.00
C GLY A 311 -31.76 10.57 18.35
N ASP A 312 -31.35 11.80 18.70
CA ASP A 312 -32.26 12.92 18.96
C ASP A 312 -32.62 13.75 17.71
N GLY A 313 -32.06 13.38 16.55
CA GLY A 313 -32.21 14.11 15.28
C GLY A 313 -31.37 15.39 15.17
N ALA A 314 -30.64 15.77 16.22
CA ALA A 314 -29.66 16.86 16.22
C ALA A 314 -28.21 16.36 16.17
N GLY A 315 -28.02 15.04 16.05
CA GLY A 315 -26.71 14.40 15.97
C GLY A 315 -26.19 13.93 17.33
N HIS A 316 -27.01 13.88 18.37
CA HIS A 316 -26.68 13.22 19.63
C HIS A 316 -27.34 11.85 19.73
N PHE A 317 -26.57 10.87 20.17
CA PHE A 317 -26.93 9.46 20.22
C PHE A 317 -26.71 8.91 21.63
N PHE A 318 -27.65 8.10 22.13
CA PHE A 318 -27.60 7.52 23.46
C PHE A 318 -28.07 6.06 23.51
N ALA A 319 -27.37 5.22 24.28
CA ALA A 319 -27.81 3.89 24.70
C ALA A 319 -27.49 3.67 26.18
N SER A 320 -28.25 2.79 26.84
CA SER A 320 -28.08 2.39 28.25
C SER A 320 -28.32 0.90 28.47
#